data_AF-A0A7R9V147-F1
#
_entry.id   AF-A0A7R9V147-F1
#
_cell.length_a   1.000
_cell.length_b   1.000
_cell.length_c   1.000
_cell.angle_alpha   90.00
_cell.angle_beta   90.00
_cell.angle_gamma   90.00
#
_symmetry.space_group_name_H-M   'P 1'
#
loop_
_entity.id
_entity.type
_entity.pdbx_description
1 polymer ?
#
loop_
_entity_poly.entity_id
_entity_poly.type
_entity_poly.pdbx_seq_one_letter_code
_entity_poly.pdbx_strand_id
1 'polypeptide(L)'
;GSPDLAPARRGGAPAGTPGVTPDVRLWHRAVVVHQENSLRGLVRQLSIDQLDNEGRRVGVYDGGAPPESSPLFTPLPLPAGDRGTHKRAINELLRPRMWKAPDERGFVLSAAEIGELCDAAERLFQEEPTVLDLQAPIKIFGDLHGQFGDLMRLFEEYGTPSTAGDITYIDYLFLGDYVDRGSHSLETICLLLALKIEHPRSVHLIRGNHEAHDINALFGFRLECLERLGDDAGVWVWRRINDLFNFLPLAANIEGKILCMHGGIGRSIHTIDQIAAIPRPVTMEEGGPVLMDLLWSDPTTNDAVQGVQPSPRGPGLVTFGPDRVKEFCKNNGLQMLVRAHECVMDGFERFASGHLITLFSATNYCGTAGNAGAILVLGRDLVMVPKLIHPLPPSEPRTPDSQGNIDDEGANMNDAWMQSINEERPPTPPRGRPHLPGSSLEYF
;
A
#
# COMPACT_ATOMS: atom_id res chain seq x y z
N GLY A 1 -27.42 -54.39 51.46
CA GLY A 1 -28.03 -53.99 50.18
C GLY A 1 -27.26 -52.83 49.62
N SER A 2 -26.93 -52.91 48.34
CA SER A 2 -26.32 -51.88 47.47
C SER A 2 -24.80 -51.65 47.60
N PRO A 3 -24.01 -52.08 46.60
CA PRO A 3 -22.66 -51.57 46.33
C PRO A 3 -22.66 -50.50 45.23
N ASP A 4 -21.61 -49.69 45.26
CA ASP A 4 -21.27 -48.54 44.40
C ASP A 4 -21.30 -48.82 42.89
N LEU A 5 -21.85 -47.87 42.14
CA LEU A 5 -21.80 -47.80 40.67
C LEU A 5 -20.69 -46.83 40.23
N ALA A 6 -19.65 -47.37 39.61
CA ALA A 6 -18.70 -46.62 38.79
C ALA A 6 -19.31 -46.29 37.40
N PRO A 7 -19.12 -45.08 36.84
CA PRO A 7 -19.51 -44.80 35.47
C PRO A 7 -18.40 -45.17 34.47
N ALA A 8 -18.86 -45.65 33.32
CA ALA A 8 -18.09 -46.24 32.23
C ALA A 8 -17.14 -45.28 31.50
N ARG A 9 -16.00 -45.83 31.07
CA ARG A 9 -15.07 -45.24 30.10
C ARG A 9 -15.78 -44.88 28.79
N ARG A 10 -15.76 -43.61 28.40
CA ARG A 10 -15.98 -43.19 27.00
C ARG A 10 -14.63 -43.16 26.28
N GLY A 11 -14.57 -43.85 25.15
CA GLY A 11 -13.40 -43.96 24.29
C GLY A 11 -12.95 -42.60 23.75
N GLY A 12 -11.62 -42.43 23.69
CA GLY A 12 -10.98 -41.28 23.08
C GLY A 12 -11.26 -41.24 21.58
N ALA A 13 -11.57 -40.04 21.08
CA ALA A 13 -11.50 -39.73 19.66
C ALA A 13 -10.01 -39.72 19.23
N PRO A 14 -9.67 -40.19 18.01
CA PRO A 14 -8.31 -40.11 17.52
C PRO A 14 -7.93 -38.63 17.32
N ALA A 15 -6.74 -38.27 17.80
CA ALA A 15 -6.12 -36.98 17.51
C ALA A 15 -6.02 -36.81 15.99
N GLY A 16 -6.69 -35.79 15.46
CA GLY A 16 -6.51 -35.37 14.08
C GLY A 16 -5.05 -35.04 13.83
N THR A 17 -4.49 -35.57 12.75
CA THR A 17 -3.23 -35.11 12.18
C THR A 17 -3.27 -33.57 12.06
N PRO A 18 -2.24 -32.83 12.51
CA PRO A 18 -2.19 -31.39 12.25
C PRO A 18 -2.24 -31.21 10.73
N GLY A 19 -3.30 -30.57 10.25
CA GLY A 19 -3.44 -30.29 8.83
C GLY A 19 -2.22 -29.51 8.38
N VAL A 20 -1.52 -30.02 7.35
CA VAL A 20 -0.45 -29.28 6.68
C VAL A 20 -1.08 -27.98 6.18
N THR A 21 -0.75 -26.86 6.82
CA THR A 21 -1.24 -25.56 6.37
C THR A 21 -0.57 -25.27 5.02
N PRO A 22 -1.32 -24.87 3.99
CA PRO A 22 -0.78 -24.76 2.63
C PRO A 22 0.35 -23.73 2.55
N ASP A 23 1.38 -23.98 1.76
CA ASP A 23 2.44 -22.99 1.54
C ASP A 23 1.95 -21.82 0.69
N VAL A 24 2.42 -20.62 1.03
CA VAL A 24 2.24 -19.40 0.26
C VAL A 24 2.95 -19.59 -1.08
N ARG A 25 2.21 -19.43 -2.16
CA ARG A 25 2.73 -19.63 -3.51
C ARG A 25 2.44 -18.40 -4.34
N LEU A 26 3.48 -17.81 -4.92
CA LEU A 26 3.29 -16.77 -5.92
C LEU A 26 2.88 -17.41 -7.25
N TRP A 27 1.75 -16.96 -7.78
CA TRP A 27 1.27 -17.41 -9.08
C TRP A 27 2.30 -17.07 -10.16
N HIS A 28 2.53 -18.00 -11.08
CA HIS A 28 3.54 -17.87 -12.13
C HIS A 28 3.19 -16.81 -13.19
N ARG A 29 2.02 -16.17 -13.11
CA ARG A 29 1.59 -15.11 -14.03
C ARG A 29 1.15 -13.84 -13.29
N ALA A 30 1.55 -12.70 -13.82
CA ALA A 30 0.98 -11.41 -13.50
C ALA A 30 -0.28 -11.18 -14.36
N VAL A 31 -1.31 -10.54 -13.82
CA VAL A 31 -2.48 -10.11 -14.61
C VAL A 31 -2.40 -8.62 -14.86
N VAL A 32 -2.36 -8.25 -16.13
CA VAL A 32 -2.23 -6.87 -16.58
C VAL A 32 -3.51 -6.46 -17.29
N VAL A 33 -4.01 -5.27 -17.01
CA VAL A 33 -5.06 -4.66 -17.84
C VAL A 33 -4.49 -3.49 -18.62
N HIS A 34 -4.67 -3.52 -19.95
CA HIS A 34 -4.32 -2.41 -20.82
C HIS A 34 -5.59 -1.78 -21.39
N GLN A 35 -5.78 -0.48 -21.16
CA GLN A 35 -6.78 0.32 -21.85
C GLN A 35 -6.19 0.77 -23.20
N GLU A 36 -6.62 0.12 -24.30
CA GLU A 36 -6.55 0.72 -25.63
C GLU A 36 -7.82 1.58 -25.84
N ASN A 37 -7.78 2.59 -26.71
CA ASN A 37 -8.87 3.54 -27.03
C ASN A 37 -10.15 2.92 -27.65
N SER A 38 -10.46 1.65 -27.36
CA SER A 38 -11.72 0.98 -27.73
C SER A 38 -12.35 0.33 -26.50
N LEU A 39 -13.68 0.29 -26.46
CA LEU A 39 -14.57 0.00 -25.31
C LEU A 39 -14.44 -1.39 -24.64
N ARG A 40 -13.29 -2.08 -24.73
CA ARG A 40 -12.97 -3.30 -23.97
C ARG A 40 -11.50 -3.31 -23.58
N GLY A 41 -11.22 -3.15 -22.28
CA GLY A 41 -9.88 -3.39 -21.72
C GLY A 41 -9.43 -4.82 -21.99
N LEU A 42 -8.20 -5.00 -22.47
CA LEU A 42 -7.67 -6.33 -22.81
C LEU A 42 -6.92 -6.87 -21.57
N VAL A 43 -7.50 -7.87 -20.90
CA VAL A 43 -6.84 -8.57 -19.78
C VAL A 43 -5.79 -9.52 -20.35
N ARG A 44 -4.51 -9.34 -19.99
CA ARG A 44 -3.41 -10.24 -20.37
C ARG A 44 -2.85 -10.92 -19.12
N GLN A 45 -2.59 -12.23 -19.22
CA GLN A 45 -1.77 -12.93 -18.23
C GLN A 45 -0.35 -13.04 -18.77
N LEU A 46 0.61 -12.41 -18.10
CA LEU A 46 2.03 -12.46 -18.47
C LEU A 46 2.75 -13.46 -17.57
N SER A 47 3.52 -14.39 -18.14
CA SER A 47 4.39 -15.24 -17.32
C SER A 47 5.41 -14.37 -16.61
N ILE A 48 5.58 -14.55 -15.31
CA ILE A 48 6.54 -13.76 -14.51
C ILE A 48 7.96 -13.91 -15.10
N ASP A 49 8.31 -15.11 -15.57
CA ASP A 49 9.62 -15.39 -16.18
C ASP A 49 9.79 -14.81 -17.61
N GLN A 50 8.76 -14.21 -18.20
CA GLN A 50 8.76 -13.66 -19.57
C GLN A 50 8.57 -12.15 -19.64
N LEU A 51 8.42 -11.45 -18.50
CA LEU A 51 8.34 -9.99 -18.45
C LEU A 51 9.63 -9.31 -18.97
N ASP A 52 10.73 -10.06 -19.07
CA ASP A 52 12.01 -9.60 -19.61
C ASP A 52 12.07 -9.47 -21.16
N ASN A 53 11.06 -9.86 -21.95
CA ASN A 53 11.12 -9.75 -23.42
C ASN A 53 9.76 -9.55 -24.12
N GLU A 54 9.74 -8.61 -25.07
CA GLU A 54 8.61 -8.02 -25.78
C GLU A 54 7.56 -8.97 -26.42
N GLY A 55 6.32 -8.46 -26.53
CA GLY A 55 5.75 -8.11 -27.84
C GLY A 55 4.94 -9.16 -28.65
N ARG A 56 3.60 -9.05 -28.56
CA ARG A 56 2.54 -9.29 -29.58
C ARG A 56 1.80 -10.65 -29.68
N ARG A 57 0.46 -10.48 -29.63
CA ARG A 57 -0.70 -11.18 -30.24
C ARG A 57 -1.39 -12.34 -29.47
N VAL A 58 -2.72 -12.17 -29.34
CA VAL A 58 -3.68 -12.96 -28.52
C VAL A 58 -4.80 -13.49 -29.42
N GLY A 59 -5.27 -14.70 -29.14
CA GLY A 59 -6.54 -15.29 -29.60
C GLY A 59 -7.47 -15.60 -28.40
N VAL A 60 -8.78 -15.58 -28.66
CA VAL A 60 -9.92 -15.40 -27.72
C VAL A 60 -10.66 -16.72 -27.40
N TYR A 61 -11.09 -16.94 -26.14
CA TYR A 61 -12.28 -17.71 -25.68
C TYR A 61 -12.53 -17.33 -24.19
N ASP A 62 -13.61 -16.69 -23.71
CA ASP A 62 -15.06 -16.96 -23.58
C ASP A 62 -15.50 -17.91 -22.45
N GLY A 63 -16.17 -17.33 -21.44
CA GLY A 63 -17.48 -17.77 -20.92
C GLY A 63 -17.55 -18.86 -19.83
N GLY A 64 -17.86 -18.46 -18.59
CA GLY A 64 -18.43 -19.36 -17.57
C GLY A 64 -18.66 -18.70 -16.20
N ALA A 65 -19.91 -18.39 -15.86
CA ALA A 65 -20.33 -17.80 -14.58
C ALA A 65 -20.49 -18.87 -13.48
N PRO A 66 -20.24 -18.56 -12.18
CA PRO A 66 -20.67 -19.41 -11.07
C PRO A 66 -21.90 -18.83 -10.34
N PRO A 67 -22.69 -19.68 -9.65
CA PRO A 67 -23.94 -19.29 -9.01
C PRO A 67 -23.77 -18.75 -7.57
N GLU A 68 -24.78 -17.96 -7.20
CA GLU A 68 -25.21 -17.47 -5.88
C GLU A 68 -25.30 -18.56 -4.79
N SER A 69 -25.45 -18.30 -3.50
CA SER A 69 -25.20 -17.22 -2.53
C SER A 69 -25.56 -17.84 -1.17
N SER A 70 -25.01 -17.35 -0.06
CA SER A 70 -25.69 -17.39 1.25
C SER A 70 -25.10 -16.32 2.17
N PRO A 71 -25.95 -15.54 2.88
CA PRO A 71 -25.55 -14.36 3.66
C PRO A 71 -25.43 -14.75 5.16
N LEU A 72 -25.13 -13.95 6.18
CA LEU A 72 -25.27 -12.52 6.47
C LEU A 72 -24.22 -12.17 7.54
N PHE A 73 -23.66 -10.97 7.46
CA PHE A 73 -22.84 -10.35 8.52
C PHE A 73 -23.71 -9.36 9.30
N THR A 74 -23.75 -9.47 10.62
CA THR A 74 -24.40 -8.47 11.50
C THR A 74 -23.50 -7.25 11.68
N PRO A 75 -24.00 -6.01 11.45
CA PRO A 75 -23.27 -4.78 11.75
C PRO A 75 -23.04 -4.63 13.26
N LEU A 76 -21.84 -4.22 13.65
CA LEU A 76 -21.57 -3.74 15.00
C LEU A 76 -22.09 -2.28 15.13
N PRO A 77 -22.51 -1.83 16.32
CA PRO A 77 -23.01 -0.46 16.49
C PRO A 77 -21.86 0.55 16.41
N LEU A 78 -22.02 1.59 15.60
CA LEU A 78 -21.10 2.73 15.53
C LEU A 78 -21.25 3.63 16.77
N PRO A 79 -20.17 4.30 17.25
CA PRO A 79 -20.26 5.24 18.37
C PRO A 79 -21.13 6.46 18.03
N ALA A 80 -21.93 6.90 19.01
CA ALA A 80 -22.77 8.08 18.88
C ALA A 80 -21.91 9.36 18.71
N GLY A 81 -22.01 10.01 17.56
CA GLY A 81 -21.28 11.23 17.21
C GLY A 81 -21.01 11.38 15.72
N ASP A 82 -21.12 10.31 14.95
CA ASP A 82 -20.83 10.33 13.51
C ASP A 82 -21.95 11.01 12.72
N ARG A 83 -21.65 12.19 12.17
CA ARG A 83 -22.55 12.95 11.29
C ARG A 83 -22.68 12.32 9.89
N GLY A 84 -22.08 11.14 9.67
CA GLY A 84 -22.02 10.50 8.36
C GLY A 84 -20.91 11.07 7.47
N THR A 85 -19.92 11.73 8.07
CA THR A 85 -18.82 12.40 7.35
C THR A 85 -18.00 11.39 6.53
N HIS A 86 -17.74 10.19 7.07
CA HIS A 86 -17.12 9.08 6.33
C HIS A 86 -17.98 8.63 5.14
N LYS A 87 -19.30 8.54 5.28
CA LYS A 87 -20.20 8.20 4.16
C LYS A 87 -20.21 9.26 3.09
N ARG A 88 -20.18 10.54 3.49
CA ARG A 88 -20.04 11.66 2.55
C ARG A 88 -18.71 11.56 1.80
N ALA A 89 -17.60 11.37 2.50
CA ALA A 89 -16.28 11.21 1.89
C ALA A 89 -16.26 10.04 0.89
N ILE A 90 -16.81 8.87 1.25
CA ILE A 90 -16.93 7.72 0.33
C ILE A 90 -17.78 8.09 -0.90
N ASN A 91 -18.95 8.72 -0.71
CA ASN A 91 -19.84 9.09 -1.82
C ASN A 91 -19.22 10.11 -2.80
N GLU A 92 -18.39 11.03 -2.29
CA GLU A 92 -17.73 12.04 -3.12
C GLU A 92 -16.45 11.50 -3.78
N LEU A 93 -15.66 10.70 -3.06
CA LEU A 93 -14.31 10.31 -3.48
C LEU A 93 -14.25 8.92 -4.14
N LEU A 94 -15.03 7.93 -3.68
CA LEU A 94 -14.98 6.56 -4.22
C LEU A 94 -15.73 6.47 -5.55
N ARG A 95 -15.13 7.01 -6.61
CA ARG A 95 -15.70 7.04 -7.97
C ARG A 95 -14.78 6.41 -9.01
N PRO A 96 -14.46 5.09 -8.92
CA PRO A 96 -13.46 4.44 -9.77
C PRO A 96 -13.62 4.71 -11.28
N ARG A 97 -14.85 4.68 -11.79
CA ARG A 97 -15.17 4.85 -13.22
C ARG A 97 -15.36 6.30 -13.69
N MET A 98 -15.51 7.22 -12.75
CA MET A 98 -15.90 8.61 -13.04
C MET A 98 -14.89 9.62 -12.53
N TRP A 99 -13.84 9.17 -11.86
CA TRP A 99 -12.81 10.05 -11.35
C TRP A 99 -12.12 10.79 -12.49
N LYS A 100 -12.07 12.10 -12.35
CA LYS A 100 -11.27 13.02 -13.14
C LYS A 100 -10.73 14.07 -12.18
N ALA A 101 -9.49 14.49 -12.38
CA ALA A 101 -8.93 15.60 -11.62
C ALA A 101 -9.84 16.81 -11.78
N PRO A 102 -10.31 17.44 -10.68
CA PRO A 102 -11.12 18.66 -10.76
C PRO A 102 -10.34 19.80 -11.41
N ASP A 103 -11.00 20.62 -12.22
CA ASP A 103 -10.40 21.84 -12.78
C ASP A 103 -10.09 22.86 -11.66
N GLU A 104 -10.99 22.96 -10.68
CA GLU A 104 -10.80 23.75 -9.46
C GLU A 104 -10.12 22.93 -8.38
N ARG A 105 -9.00 23.42 -7.85
CA ARG A 105 -8.18 22.75 -6.83
C ARG A 105 -8.77 22.82 -5.42
N GLY A 106 -10.00 23.30 -5.23
CA GLY A 106 -10.67 23.22 -3.93
C GLY A 106 -10.82 21.77 -3.46
N PHE A 107 -10.89 21.56 -2.14
CA PHE A 107 -11.17 20.22 -1.58
C PHE A 107 -12.63 20.10 -1.12
N VAL A 108 -13.24 18.94 -1.36
CA VAL A 108 -14.68 18.70 -1.16
C VAL A 108 -15.09 18.63 0.32
N LEU A 109 -14.16 18.34 1.21
CA LEU A 109 -14.37 18.31 2.66
C LEU A 109 -13.79 19.56 3.31
N SER A 110 -14.53 20.13 4.26
CA SER A 110 -14.04 21.21 5.11
C SER A 110 -13.01 20.71 6.13
N ALA A 111 -12.20 21.61 6.69
CA ALA A 111 -11.26 21.25 7.75
C ALA A 111 -11.95 20.57 8.94
N ALA A 112 -13.13 21.03 9.35
CA ALA A 112 -13.89 20.40 10.43
C ALA A 112 -14.27 18.95 10.11
N GLU A 113 -14.73 18.67 8.87
CA GLU A 113 -15.05 17.31 8.43
C GLU A 113 -13.82 16.39 8.39
N ILE A 114 -12.67 16.91 7.94
CA ILE A 114 -11.40 16.17 7.96
C ILE A 114 -10.98 15.87 9.41
N GLY A 115 -11.18 16.81 10.31
CA GLY A 115 -11.01 16.63 11.75
C GLY A 115 -11.85 15.48 12.31
N GLU A 116 -13.16 15.48 11.99
CA GLU A 116 -14.09 14.43 12.40
C GLU A 116 -13.66 13.05 11.87
N LEU A 117 -13.17 12.96 10.62
CA LEU A 117 -12.60 11.73 10.07
C LEU A 117 -11.38 11.27 10.87
N CYS A 118 -10.48 12.19 11.21
CA CYS A 118 -9.30 11.85 11.99
C CYS A 118 -9.69 11.35 13.39
N ASP A 119 -10.59 12.03 14.10
CA ASP A 119 -11.03 11.63 15.43
C ASP A 119 -11.74 10.26 15.44
N ALA A 120 -12.49 9.94 14.39
CA ALA A 120 -13.13 8.63 14.24
C ALA A 120 -12.12 7.52 13.94
N ALA A 121 -11.21 7.73 12.99
CA ALA A 121 -10.21 6.73 12.62
C ALA A 121 -9.15 6.52 13.72
N GLU A 122 -8.72 7.58 14.40
CA GLU A 122 -7.76 7.49 15.51
C GLU A 122 -8.26 6.58 16.63
N ARG A 123 -9.55 6.67 16.99
CA ARG A 123 -10.16 5.77 17.99
C ARG A 123 -10.05 4.29 17.59
N LEU A 124 -10.20 3.99 16.30
CA LEU A 124 -10.01 2.62 15.81
C LEU A 124 -8.54 2.21 15.91
N PHE A 125 -7.61 3.06 15.49
CA PHE A 125 -6.17 2.76 15.54
C PHE A 125 -5.64 2.61 16.97
N GLN A 126 -6.22 3.32 17.95
CA GLN A 126 -5.91 3.17 19.37
C GLN A 126 -6.25 1.77 19.91
N GLU A 127 -7.31 1.14 19.38
CA GLU A 127 -7.74 -0.20 19.79
C GLU A 127 -7.00 -1.33 19.05
N GLU A 128 -6.51 -1.05 17.84
CA GLU A 128 -5.74 -2.03 17.06
C GLU A 128 -4.35 -2.29 17.69
N PRO A 129 -3.78 -3.48 17.49
CA PRO A 129 -2.40 -3.76 17.89
C PRO A 129 -1.38 -3.09 16.95
N THR A 130 -0.14 -2.91 17.43
CA THR A 130 0.95 -2.35 16.60
C THR A 130 1.32 -3.26 15.42
N VAL A 131 1.17 -4.59 15.58
CA VAL A 131 1.22 -5.57 14.50
C VAL A 131 -0.16 -6.17 14.33
N LEU A 132 -0.80 -5.91 13.21
CA LEU A 132 -2.13 -6.46 12.89
C LEU A 132 -2.04 -7.97 12.67
N ASP A 133 -3.08 -8.72 13.05
CA ASP A 133 -3.21 -10.15 12.75
C ASP A 133 -4.38 -10.35 11.79
N LEU A 134 -4.08 -10.71 10.54
CA LEU A 134 -5.01 -10.66 9.41
C LEU A 134 -5.15 -12.04 8.74
N GLN A 135 -6.24 -12.23 8.01
CA GLN A 135 -6.55 -13.49 7.33
C GLN A 135 -6.73 -13.30 5.82
N ALA A 136 -6.54 -14.39 5.07
CA ALA A 136 -6.86 -14.43 3.66
C ALA A 136 -8.38 -14.71 3.45
N PRO A 137 -9.00 -14.16 2.39
CA PRO A 137 -8.37 -13.48 1.25
C PRO A 137 -8.19 -11.98 1.51
N ILE A 138 -7.12 -11.42 0.96
CA ILE A 138 -6.75 -10.01 1.16
C ILE A 138 -6.04 -9.43 -0.07
N LYS A 139 -6.29 -8.16 -0.36
CA LYS A 139 -5.54 -7.36 -1.35
C LYS A 139 -4.52 -6.50 -0.62
N ILE A 140 -3.30 -6.49 -1.11
CA ILE A 140 -2.19 -5.71 -0.56
C ILE A 140 -1.82 -4.63 -1.58
N PHE A 141 -1.77 -3.38 -1.12
CA PHE A 141 -1.42 -2.19 -1.89
C PHE A 141 -0.11 -1.61 -1.34
N GLY A 142 0.82 -1.27 -2.22
CA GLY A 142 2.03 -0.53 -1.89
C GLY A 142 1.79 0.98 -1.90
N ASP A 143 2.85 1.74 -2.17
CA ASP A 143 2.84 3.21 -2.16
C ASP A 143 1.80 3.78 -3.13
N LEU A 144 1.12 4.85 -2.69
CA LEU A 144 0.09 5.56 -3.46
C LEU A 144 0.48 7.01 -3.76
N HIS A 145 1.14 7.69 -2.81
CA HIS A 145 1.75 9.00 -3.01
C HIS A 145 0.82 10.02 -3.68
N GLY A 146 -0.40 10.18 -3.17
CA GLY A 146 -1.36 11.13 -3.72
C GLY A 146 -1.73 10.91 -5.19
N GLN A 147 -1.38 9.78 -5.82
CA GLN A 147 -1.78 9.41 -7.18
C GLN A 147 -3.19 8.81 -7.17
N PHE A 148 -4.15 9.60 -6.72
CA PHE A 148 -5.53 9.15 -6.49
C PHE A 148 -6.20 8.56 -7.74
N GLY A 149 -5.86 9.04 -8.93
CA GLY A 149 -6.32 8.46 -10.20
C GLY A 149 -5.90 7.01 -10.37
N ASP A 150 -4.69 6.63 -9.95
CA ASP A 150 -4.23 5.24 -10.01
C ASP A 150 -4.94 4.37 -8.98
N LEU A 151 -5.21 4.89 -7.78
CA LEU A 151 -6.04 4.20 -6.78
C LEU A 151 -7.45 3.90 -7.33
N MET A 152 -8.07 4.88 -7.99
CA MET A 152 -9.37 4.71 -8.65
C MET A 152 -9.33 3.65 -9.75
N ARG A 153 -8.28 3.66 -10.58
CA ARG A 153 -8.08 2.64 -11.63
C ARG A 153 -7.89 1.25 -11.05
N LEU A 154 -7.11 1.10 -9.97
CA LEU A 154 -6.95 -0.17 -9.28
C LEU A 154 -8.29 -0.70 -8.71
N PHE A 155 -9.11 0.18 -8.13
CA PHE A 155 -10.44 -0.20 -7.66
C PHE A 155 -11.43 -0.53 -8.78
N GLU A 156 -11.33 0.13 -9.93
CA GLU A 156 -12.15 -0.18 -11.10
C GLU A 156 -11.81 -1.56 -11.65
N GLU A 157 -10.53 -1.84 -11.85
CA GLU A 157 -10.05 -3.03 -12.54
C GLU A 157 -10.03 -4.27 -11.64
N TYR A 158 -9.70 -4.11 -10.37
CA TYR A 158 -9.45 -5.23 -9.46
C TYR A 158 -10.37 -5.30 -8.26
N GLY A 159 -11.49 -4.57 -8.29
CA GLY A 159 -12.54 -4.64 -7.29
C GLY A 159 -12.54 -3.46 -6.33
N THR A 160 -13.74 -2.91 -6.14
CA THR A 160 -13.98 -1.67 -5.40
C THR A 160 -14.38 -1.97 -3.96
N PRO A 161 -13.84 -1.25 -2.95
CA PRO A 161 -14.18 -1.43 -1.54
C PRO A 161 -15.57 -0.86 -1.22
N SER A 162 -16.62 -1.49 -1.76
CA SER A 162 -18.03 -1.15 -1.54
C SER A 162 -18.87 -2.42 -1.47
N THR A 163 -20.08 -2.32 -0.91
CA THR A 163 -21.01 -3.46 -0.81
C THR A 163 -21.42 -4.05 -2.16
N ALA A 164 -21.41 -3.25 -3.23
CA ALA A 164 -21.63 -3.69 -4.61
C ALA A 164 -20.34 -4.18 -5.31
N GLY A 165 -19.18 -3.90 -4.72
CA GLY A 165 -17.88 -4.43 -5.14
C GLY A 165 -17.57 -5.70 -4.36
N ASP A 166 -16.38 -5.78 -3.77
CA ASP A 166 -15.88 -7.02 -3.16
C ASP A 166 -15.50 -6.94 -1.67
N ILE A 167 -15.71 -5.78 -1.03
CA ILE A 167 -15.40 -5.58 0.40
C ILE A 167 -16.10 -6.58 1.35
N THR A 168 -17.14 -7.27 0.89
CA THR A 168 -17.89 -8.24 1.70
C THR A 168 -17.19 -9.60 1.83
N TYR A 169 -16.16 -9.87 1.02
CA TYR A 169 -15.48 -11.17 1.02
C TYR A 169 -13.96 -11.11 0.83
N ILE A 170 -13.37 -9.92 0.58
CA ILE A 170 -11.92 -9.71 0.53
C ILE A 170 -11.52 -8.46 1.29
N ASP A 171 -10.49 -8.58 2.13
CA ASP A 171 -9.95 -7.47 2.91
C ASP A 171 -8.95 -6.65 2.07
N TYR A 172 -8.62 -5.45 2.55
CA TYR A 172 -7.72 -4.50 1.93
C TYR A 172 -6.66 -4.07 2.94
N LEU A 173 -5.39 -4.29 2.60
CA LEU A 173 -4.24 -3.84 3.36
C LEU A 173 -3.43 -2.84 2.52
N PHE A 174 -3.19 -1.66 3.05
CA PHE A 174 -2.33 -0.65 2.43
C PHE A 174 -1.05 -0.47 3.24
N LEU A 175 0.10 -0.47 2.57
CA LEU A 175 1.41 -0.60 3.19
C LEU A 175 2.06 0.73 3.61
N GLY A 176 1.40 1.87 3.44
CA GLY A 176 1.94 3.20 3.77
C GLY A 176 2.16 4.07 2.53
N ASP A 177 2.77 5.23 2.75
CA ASP A 177 3.08 6.25 1.76
C ASP A 177 1.83 6.64 0.94
N TYR A 178 0.84 7.15 1.67
CA TYR A 178 -0.44 7.61 1.15
C TYR A 178 -0.34 9.01 0.53
N VAL A 179 0.51 9.84 1.14
CA VAL A 179 0.63 11.28 0.86
C VAL A 179 1.96 11.61 0.18
N ASP A 180 2.13 12.88 -0.18
CA ASP A 180 3.28 13.45 -0.88
C ASP A 180 3.45 12.97 -2.32
N ARG A 181 4.32 13.66 -3.07
CA ARG A 181 4.81 13.31 -4.43
C ARG A 181 3.78 13.39 -5.57
N GLY A 182 2.50 13.12 -5.30
CA GLY A 182 1.36 13.38 -6.18
C GLY A 182 0.45 14.49 -5.67
N SER A 183 -0.46 14.95 -6.53
CA SER A 183 -1.26 16.16 -6.31
C SER A 183 -2.57 15.98 -5.53
N HIS A 184 -2.93 14.74 -5.16
CA HIS A 184 -4.24 14.40 -4.57
C HIS A 184 -4.08 13.58 -3.28
N SER A 185 -3.16 14.01 -2.41
CA SER A 185 -2.93 13.36 -1.12
C SER A 185 -4.14 13.49 -0.21
N LEU A 186 -4.84 14.65 -0.23
CA LEU A 186 -6.05 14.88 0.56
C LEU A 186 -7.17 13.89 0.19
N GLU A 187 -7.44 13.68 -1.09
CA GLU A 187 -8.40 12.67 -1.56
C GLU A 187 -7.99 11.27 -1.12
N THR A 188 -6.70 10.94 -1.28
CA THR A 188 -6.16 9.63 -0.96
C THR A 188 -6.34 9.31 0.53
N ILE A 189 -5.82 10.15 1.42
CA ILE A 189 -5.90 9.86 2.85
C ILE A 189 -7.34 9.96 3.37
N CYS A 190 -8.14 10.95 2.92
CA CYS A 190 -9.52 11.09 3.40
C CYS A 190 -10.40 9.91 2.96
N LEU A 191 -10.21 9.38 1.74
CA LEU A 191 -10.93 8.19 1.31
C LEU A 191 -10.53 6.96 2.12
N LEU A 192 -9.22 6.75 2.34
CA LEU A 192 -8.73 5.59 3.10
C LEU A 192 -9.21 5.62 4.55
N LEU A 193 -9.20 6.78 5.21
CA LEU A 193 -9.74 6.94 6.56
C LEU A 193 -11.25 6.70 6.58
N ALA A 194 -12.00 7.22 5.60
CA ALA A 194 -13.44 7.00 5.52
C ALA A 194 -13.79 5.52 5.32
N LEU A 195 -13.05 4.82 4.46
CA LEU A 195 -13.17 3.37 4.26
C LEU A 195 -12.81 2.59 5.53
N LYS A 196 -11.77 3.02 6.27
CA LYS A 196 -11.43 2.43 7.57
C LYS A 196 -12.56 2.57 8.58
N ILE A 197 -13.24 3.72 8.62
CA ILE A 197 -14.36 3.96 9.53
C ILE A 197 -15.59 3.12 9.15
N GLU A 198 -15.94 3.04 7.86
CA GLU A 198 -17.09 2.26 7.39
C GLU A 198 -16.84 0.73 7.50
N HIS A 199 -15.61 0.30 7.24
CA HIS A 199 -15.21 -1.11 7.13
C HIS A 199 -14.01 -1.45 8.03
N PRO A 200 -14.10 -1.26 9.36
CA PRO A 200 -12.96 -1.35 10.26
C PRO A 200 -12.33 -2.74 10.33
N ARG A 201 -13.08 -3.78 9.95
CA ARG A 201 -12.64 -5.18 9.94
C ARG A 201 -12.08 -5.66 8.59
N SER A 202 -12.20 -4.85 7.54
CA SER A 202 -11.81 -5.23 6.17
C SER A 202 -10.89 -4.22 5.49
N VAL A 203 -10.64 -3.07 6.11
CA VAL A 203 -9.69 -2.06 5.62
C VAL A 203 -8.63 -1.84 6.69
N HIS A 204 -7.38 -2.05 6.31
CA HIS A 204 -6.21 -2.02 7.18
C HIS A 204 -5.17 -1.09 6.58
N LEU A 205 -4.70 -0.14 7.39
CA LEU A 205 -3.70 0.85 7.01
C LEU A 205 -2.51 0.67 7.95
N ILE A 206 -1.31 0.48 7.40
CA ILE A 206 -0.08 0.52 8.19
C ILE A 206 0.73 1.78 7.84
N ARG A 207 1.67 2.16 8.68
CA ARG A 207 2.42 3.40 8.52
C ARG A 207 3.54 3.27 7.49
N GLY A 208 3.64 4.25 6.59
CA GLY A 208 4.82 4.47 5.75
C GLY A 208 5.73 5.58 6.28
N ASN A 209 6.85 5.83 5.61
CA ASN A 209 7.79 6.85 6.03
C ASN A 209 7.32 8.28 5.70
N HIS A 210 6.40 8.44 4.74
CA HIS A 210 5.76 9.72 4.42
C HIS A 210 4.64 10.10 5.40
N GLU A 211 4.16 9.15 6.21
CA GLU A 211 3.29 9.42 7.36
C GLU A 211 4.09 9.93 8.58
N ALA A 212 5.06 10.81 8.33
CA ALA A 212 5.90 11.49 9.32
C ALA A 212 5.94 13.00 9.07
N HIS A 213 5.74 13.77 10.14
CA HIS A 213 5.60 15.23 10.13
C HIS A 213 6.69 15.94 9.30
N ASP A 214 7.95 15.61 9.54
CA ASP A 214 9.07 16.30 8.87
C ASP A 214 9.23 15.89 7.41
N ILE A 215 8.78 14.69 7.05
CA ILE A 215 8.83 14.20 5.67
C ILE A 215 7.74 14.88 4.86
N ASN A 216 6.49 14.80 5.30
CA ASN A 216 5.37 15.37 4.54
C ASN A 216 5.25 16.90 4.62
N ALA A 217 6.02 17.54 5.50
CA ALA A 217 6.31 18.97 5.43
C ALA A 217 7.10 19.35 4.17
N LEU A 218 7.93 18.43 3.68
CA LEU A 218 8.97 18.66 2.67
C LEU A 218 8.61 18.11 1.28
N PHE A 219 7.77 17.08 1.19
CA PHE A 219 7.52 16.35 -0.07
C PHE A 219 6.14 16.56 -0.69
N GLY A 220 5.36 17.51 -0.17
CA GLY A 220 4.20 18.09 -0.86
C GLY A 220 2.94 18.23 -0.03
N PHE A 221 2.67 17.32 0.91
CA PHE A 221 1.37 17.24 1.58
C PHE A 221 1.00 18.50 2.36
N ARG A 222 1.97 19.08 3.08
CA ARG A 222 1.75 20.35 3.78
C ARG A 222 1.35 21.47 2.84
N LEU A 223 2.01 21.57 1.68
CA LEU A 223 1.71 22.59 0.68
C LEU A 223 0.35 22.35 0.04
N GLU A 224 0.00 21.10 -0.25
CA GLU A 224 -1.34 20.73 -0.72
C GLU A 224 -2.42 21.17 0.27
N CYS A 225 -2.23 20.93 1.57
CA CYS A 225 -3.17 21.37 2.60
C CYS A 225 -3.34 22.89 2.63
N LEU A 226 -2.24 23.65 2.55
CA LEU A 226 -2.26 25.13 2.54
C LEU A 226 -3.00 25.66 1.32
N GLU A 227 -2.67 25.17 0.14
CA GLU A 227 -3.23 25.65 -1.12
C GLU A 227 -4.74 25.37 -1.20
N ARG A 228 -5.16 24.15 -0.85
CA ARG A 228 -6.52 23.67 -1.11
C ARG A 228 -7.52 24.00 -0.01
N LEU A 229 -7.04 24.30 1.20
CA LEU A 229 -7.88 24.61 2.37
C LEU A 229 -7.68 26.04 2.89
N GLY A 230 -6.68 26.76 2.39
CA GLY A 230 -6.24 28.07 2.90
C GLY A 230 -5.27 27.94 4.08
N ASP A 231 -4.52 29.00 4.38
CA ASP A 231 -3.37 28.94 5.30
C ASP A 231 -3.71 28.37 6.69
N ASP A 232 -4.61 29.00 7.43
CA ASP A 232 -4.91 28.61 8.81
C ASP A 232 -5.52 27.20 8.90
N ALA A 233 -6.51 26.93 8.04
CA ALA A 233 -7.21 25.64 8.00
C ALA A 233 -6.30 24.52 7.48
N GLY A 234 -5.46 24.81 6.48
CA GLY A 234 -4.49 23.89 5.90
C GLY A 234 -3.39 23.50 6.89
N VAL A 235 -2.80 24.44 7.63
CA VAL A 235 -1.84 24.12 8.70
C VAL A 235 -2.50 23.26 9.78
N TRP A 236 -3.73 23.59 10.16
CA TRP A 236 -4.46 22.83 11.16
C TRP A 236 -4.74 21.39 10.71
N VAL A 237 -5.24 21.19 9.49
CA VAL A 237 -5.51 19.85 8.92
C VAL A 237 -4.22 19.03 8.82
N TRP A 238 -3.15 19.63 8.29
CA TRP A 238 -1.87 18.97 8.16
C TRP A 238 -1.31 18.48 9.51
N ARG A 239 -1.41 19.31 10.56
CA ARG A 239 -1.03 18.90 11.92
C ARG A 239 -1.93 17.78 12.44
N ARG A 240 -3.24 17.91 12.32
CA ARG A 240 -4.21 16.93 12.82
C ARG A 240 -4.02 15.55 12.18
N ILE A 241 -3.76 15.50 10.88
CA ILE A 241 -3.48 14.25 10.17
C ILE A 241 -2.14 13.64 10.61
N ASN A 242 -1.10 14.46 10.83
CA ASN A 242 0.16 13.97 11.39
C ASN A 242 0.03 13.41 12.81
N ASP A 243 -0.81 14.02 13.66
CA ASP A 243 -1.12 13.47 14.97
C ASP A 243 -1.76 12.08 14.85
N LEU A 244 -2.70 11.90 13.91
CA LEU A 244 -3.29 10.59 13.60
C LEU A 244 -2.26 9.59 13.07
N PHE A 245 -1.34 10.01 12.20
CA PHE A 245 -0.33 9.13 11.62
C PHE A 245 0.55 8.46 12.68
N ASN A 246 0.78 9.13 13.82
CA ASN A 246 1.51 8.53 14.94
C ASN A 246 0.79 7.33 15.56
N PHE A 247 -0.52 7.20 15.37
CA PHE A 247 -1.31 6.06 15.81
C PHE A 247 -1.38 4.92 14.79
N LEU A 248 -0.88 5.05 13.56
CA LEU A 248 -1.02 3.96 12.59
C LEU A 248 -0.27 2.68 13.04
N PRO A 249 -0.88 1.48 12.87
CA PRO A 249 -0.17 0.21 13.01
C PRO A 249 1.10 0.17 12.15
N LEU A 250 2.10 -0.59 12.55
CA LEU A 250 3.43 -0.55 11.91
C LEU A 250 3.73 -1.77 11.03
N ALA A 251 3.00 -2.87 11.21
CA ALA A 251 3.10 -4.05 10.38
C ALA A 251 1.80 -4.86 10.41
N ALA A 252 1.67 -5.83 9.52
CA ALA A 252 0.57 -6.79 9.52
C ALA A 252 1.08 -8.21 9.27
N ASN A 253 0.66 -9.16 10.08
CA ASN A 253 0.94 -10.58 9.94
C ASN A 253 -0.29 -11.27 9.34
N ILE A 254 -0.17 -11.77 8.13
CA ILE A 254 -1.26 -12.47 7.43
C ILE A 254 -1.07 -13.97 7.60
N GLU A 255 -2.07 -14.65 8.16
CA GLU A 255 -2.13 -16.12 8.31
C GLU A 255 -0.96 -16.71 9.13
N GLY A 256 -0.28 -15.90 9.94
CA GLY A 256 0.93 -16.29 10.64
C GLY A 256 2.11 -16.64 9.73
N LYS A 257 2.05 -16.27 8.44
CA LYS A 257 2.99 -16.73 7.40
C LYS A 257 3.63 -15.61 6.59
N ILE A 258 2.96 -14.48 6.47
CA ILE A 258 3.42 -13.35 5.65
C ILE A 258 3.46 -12.12 6.53
N LEU A 259 4.64 -11.52 6.71
CA LEU A 259 4.75 -10.26 7.41
C LEU A 259 4.84 -9.12 6.40
N CYS A 260 3.87 -8.20 6.50
CA CYS A 260 3.76 -6.99 5.72
C CYS A 260 4.27 -5.78 6.52
N MET A 261 5.10 -4.95 5.90
CA MET A 261 5.63 -3.69 6.47
C MET A 261 5.92 -2.69 5.35
N HIS A 262 6.13 -1.41 5.66
CA HIS A 262 6.49 -0.43 4.64
C HIS A 262 7.96 -0.57 4.21
N GLY A 263 8.85 -0.33 5.17
CA GLY A 263 10.31 -0.41 5.12
C GLY A 263 10.81 -1.84 5.00
N GLY A 264 11.60 -2.26 5.96
CA GLY A 264 12.10 -3.62 6.02
C GLY A 264 12.61 -3.97 7.40
N ILE A 265 13.35 -5.06 7.50
CA ILE A 265 13.89 -5.53 8.79
C ILE A 265 15.17 -4.79 9.21
N GLY A 266 15.81 -4.09 8.26
CA GLY A 266 17.04 -3.33 8.47
C GLY A 266 18.11 -4.09 9.27
N ARG A 267 18.73 -3.39 10.22
CA ARG A 267 19.78 -3.96 11.08
C ARG A 267 19.26 -4.41 12.45
N SER A 268 18.14 -3.86 12.91
CA SER A 268 17.71 -3.89 14.30
C SER A 268 16.57 -4.89 14.57
N ILE A 269 15.87 -5.34 13.54
CA ILE A 269 14.65 -6.14 13.66
C ILE A 269 14.96 -7.62 13.41
N HIS A 270 14.81 -8.44 14.45
CA HIS A 270 15.05 -9.88 14.43
C HIS A 270 13.79 -10.70 14.71
N THR A 271 12.81 -10.10 15.41
CA THR A 271 11.56 -10.75 15.80
C THR A 271 10.35 -9.84 15.56
N ILE A 272 9.18 -10.42 15.32
CA ILE A 272 7.91 -9.68 15.23
C ILE A 272 7.60 -8.98 16.57
N ASP A 273 7.94 -9.60 17.69
CA ASP A 273 7.71 -9.05 19.03
C ASP A 273 8.42 -7.71 19.26
N GLN A 274 9.58 -7.49 18.64
CA GLN A 274 10.27 -6.18 18.69
C GLN A 274 9.44 -5.07 18.04
N ILE A 275 8.71 -5.38 16.97
CA ILE A 275 7.80 -4.44 16.32
C ILE A 275 6.55 -4.23 17.20
N ALA A 276 5.96 -5.33 17.68
CA ALA A 276 4.76 -5.29 18.51
C ALA A 276 4.96 -4.53 19.83
N ALA A 277 6.19 -4.50 20.35
CA ALA A 277 6.53 -3.78 21.58
C ALA A 277 6.62 -2.25 21.41
N ILE A 278 6.60 -1.71 20.19
CA ILE A 278 6.60 -0.25 19.98
C ILE A 278 5.24 0.32 20.44
N PRO A 279 5.21 1.19 21.46
CA PRO A 279 3.98 1.83 21.89
C PRO A 279 3.47 2.78 20.81
N ARG A 280 2.15 2.96 20.72
CA ARG A 280 1.53 3.99 19.89
C ARG A 280 0.68 4.92 20.76
N PRO A 281 0.64 6.24 20.49
CA PRO A 281 1.26 6.92 19.35
C PRO A 281 2.80 7.00 19.47
N VAL A 282 3.50 7.08 18.34
CA VAL A 282 4.97 7.17 18.31
C VAL A 282 5.43 8.10 17.21
N THR A 283 6.36 8.99 17.49
CA THR A 283 7.05 9.80 16.47
C THR A 283 8.33 9.09 15.97
N MET A 284 8.91 9.56 14.87
CA MET A 284 10.18 9.00 14.36
C MET A 284 11.32 9.11 15.38
N GLU A 285 11.38 10.22 16.13
CA GLU A 285 12.39 10.44 17.17
C GLU A 285 12.26 9.46 18.34
N GLU A 286 11.02 9.16 18.76
CA GLU A 286 10.73 8.26 19.88
C GLU A 286 10.87 6.78 19.51
N GLY A 287 10.56 6.41 18.25
CA GLY A 287 10.54 5.01 17.80
C GLY A 287 11.93 4.37 17.61
N GLY A 288 12.99 5.19 17.63
CA GLY A 288 14.37 4.73 17.62
C GLY A 288 14.75 3.86 16.40
N PRO A 289 15.81 3.03 16.53
CA PRO A 289 16.34 2.27 15.39
C PRO A 289 15.37 1.25 14.80
N VAL A 290 14.47 0.69 15.61
CA VAL A 290 13.48 -0.31 15.15
C VAL A 290 12.46 0.37 14.24
N LEU A 291 11.87 1.51 14.65
CA LEU A 291 10.93 2.24 13.79
C LEU A 291 11.64 2.77 12.54
N MET A 292 12.87 3.26 12.69
CA MET A 292 13.65 3.75 11.54
C MET A 292 13.87 2.65 10.51
N ASP A 293 14.37 1.48 10.91
CA ASP A 293 14.56 0.35 10.00
C ASP A 293 13.22 -0.12 9.39
N LEU A 294 12.16 -0.18 10.20
CA LEU A 294 10.83 -0.65 9.79
C LEU A 294 10.19 0.21 8.71
N LEU A 295 10.51 1.50 8.65
CA LEU A 295 9.93 2.44 7.68
C LEU A 295 10.90 2.81 6.55
N TRP A 296 12.22 2.73 6.75
CA TRP A 296 13.21 3.27 5.80
C TRP A 296 14.21 2.27 5.23
N SER A 297 14.33 1.07 5.80
CA SER A 297 15.34 0.13 5.29
C SER A 297 14.88 -0.51 3.97
N ASP A 298 15.85 -0.81 3.10
CA ASP A 298 15.63 -1.49 1.83
C ASP A 298 16.38 -2.83 1.79
N PRO A 299 15.93 -3.84 1.02
CA PRO A 299 16.83 -4.91 0.61
C PRO A 299 18.04 -4.38 -0.19
N THR A 300 19.13 -5.14 -0.19
CA THR A 300 20.32 -4.82 -1.00
C THR A 300 20.02 -4.89 -2.50
N THR A 301 20.92 -4.34 -3.33
CA THR A 301 20.71 -4.21 -4.78
C THR A 301 20.41 -5.53 -5.50
N ASN A 302 20.88 -6.66 -4.98
CA ASN A 302 20.58 -8.00 -5.49
C ASN A 302 20.94 -9.09 -4.47
N ASP A 303 20.51 -10.32 -4.74
CA ASP A 303 20.72 -11.50 -3.89
C ASP A 303 22.20 -11.90 -3.67
N ALA A 304 23.17 -11.30 -4.36
CA ALA A 304 24.59 -11.57 -4.11
C ALA A 304 25.17 -10.74 -2.96
N VAL A 305 24.52 -9.62 -2.60
CA VAL A 305 25.00 -8.71 -1.55
C VAL A 305 24.37 -9.09 -0.21
N GLN A 306 25.17 -9.70 0.66
CA GLN A 306 24.75 -10.17 1.99
C GLN A 306 24.96 -9.14 3.10
N GLY A 307 24.37 -9.42 4.26
CA GLY A 307 24.55 -8.64 5.49
C GLY A 307 23.86 -7.28 5.45
N VAL A 308 24.35 -6.32 6.22
CA VAL A 308 23.82 -4.95 6.26
C VAL A 308 24.80 -4.02 5.55
N GLN A 309 24.30 -3.14 4.68
CA GLN A 309 25.10 -2.10 4.01
C GLN A 309 24.53 -0.72 4.31
N PRO A 310 25.31 0.37 4.17
CA PRO A 310 24.77 1.73 4.16
C PRO A 310 23.73 1.90 3.05
N SER A 311 22.65 2.62 3.31
CA SER A 311 21.64 2.94 2.29
C SER A 311 22.07 4.18 1.49
N PRO A 312 21.84 4.19 0.16
CA PRO A 312 22.00 5.40 -0.64
C PRO A 312 20.95 6.47 -0.31
N ARG A 313 19.93 6.13 0.49
CA ARG A 313 18.96 7.09 1.04
C ARG A 313 19.56 8.00 2.12
N GLY A 314 20.85 7.88 2.44
CA GLY A 314 21.52 8.86 3.29
C GLY A 314 21.92 8.34 4.66
N PRO A 315 22.42 9.24 5.52
CA PRO A 315 23.15 8.88 6.71
C PRO A 315 22.27 8.13 7.72
N GLY A 316 22.83 7.10 8.36
CA GLY A 316 22.15 6.29 9.37
C GLY A 316 21.21 5.21 8.81
N LEU A 317 20.76 5.32 7.56
CA LEU A 317 19.92 4.32 6.90
C LEU A 317 20.72 3.14 6.36
N VAL A 318 20.05 1.99 6.21
CA VAL A 318 20.68 0.73 5.79
C VAL A 318 19.91 -0.02 4.73
N THR A 319 20.64 -0.86 4.01
CA THR A 319 20.07 -1.97 3.26
C THR A 319 20.40 -3.32 3.91
N PHE A 320 19.58 -4.34 3.67
CA PHE A 320 19.74 -5.69 4.24
C PHE A 320 19.72 -6.79 3.17
N GLY A 321 20.62 -7.75 3.31
CA GLY A 321 20.84 -8.84 2.37
C GLY A 321 19.82 -9.98 2.51
N PRO A 322 19.83 -10.91 1.54
CA PRO A 322 18.89 -12.03 1.52
C PRO A 322 19.12 -13.05 2.65
N ASP A 323 20.34 -13.10 3.20
CA ASP A 323 20.68 -13.90 4.38
C ASP A 323 19.85 -13.45 5.60
N ARG A 324 19.71 -12.14 5.79
CA ARG A 324 18.90 -11.58 6.88
C ARG A 324 17.42 -11.87 6.70
N VAL A 325 16.89 -11.76 5.47
CA VAL A 325 15.49 -12.09 5.17
C VAL A 325 15.20 -13.55 5.51
N LYS A 326 16.06 -14.47 5.05
CA LYS A 326 15.90 -15.91 5.28
C LYS A 326 16.02 -16.27 6.76
N GLU A 327 16.96 -15.66 7.47
CA GLU A 327 17.10 -15.82 8.92
C GLU A 327 15.87 -15.31 9.68
N PHE A 328 15.40 -14.10 9.34
CA PHE A 328 14.21 -13.52 9.95
C PHE A 328 12.97 -14.39 9.72
N CYS A 329 12.74 -14.84 8.49
CA CYS A 329 11.62 -15.73 8.16
C CYS A 329 11.68 -17.02 9.00
N LYS A 330 12.85 -17.66 9.05
CA LYS A 330 13.08 -18.88 9.84
C LYS A 330 12.80 -18.65 11.33
N ASN A 331 13.30 -17.56 11.91
CA ASN A 331 13.18 -17.29 13.34
C ASN A 331 11.75 -16.98 13.78
N ASN A 332 10.93 -16.44 12.87
CA ASN A 332 9.56 -16.02 13.14
C ASN A 332 8.50 -16.98 12.56
N GLY A 333 8.92 -18.11 11.98
CA GLY A 333 8.00 -19.07 11.37
C GLY A 333 7.27 -18.55 10.12
N LEU A 334 7.82 -17.51 9.48
CA LEU A 334 7.25 -16.90 8.28
C LEU A 334 7.75 -17.59 7.01
N GLN A 335 6.96 -17.49 5.95
CA GLN A 335 7.33 -17.95 4.62
C GLN A 335 7.87 -16.82 3.76
N MET A 336 7.38 -15.58 3.96
CA MET A 336 7.88 -14.42 3.23
C MET A 336 7.57 -13.09 3.91
N LEU A 337 8.24 -12.05 3.43
CA LEU A 337 7.98 -10.65 3.70
C LEU A 337 7.33 -10.00 2.47
N VAL A 338 6.40 -9.07 2.70
CA VAL A 338 5.87 -8.18 1.65
C VAL A 338 6.09 -6.75 2.11
N ARG A 339 6.72 -5.94 1.27
CA ARG A 339 7.08 -4.55 1.61
C ARG A 339 6.87 -3.58 0.46
N ALA A 340 6.97 -2.28 0.72
CA ALA A 340 6.69 -1.23 -0.27
C ALA A 340 7.90 -0.28 -0.49
N HIS A 341 7.77 1.06 -0.41
CA HIS A 341 8.82 2.11 -0.31
C HIS A 341 9.83 2.28 -1.46
N GLU A 342 10.06 1.23 -2.25
CA GLU A 342 10.95 1.25 -3.41
C GLU A 342 10.12 1.17 -4.68
N CYS A 343 10.21 2.21 -5.50
CA CYS A 343 9.67 2.18 -6.85
C CYS A 343 10.39 1.10 -7.67
N VAL A 344 9.63 0.09 -8.13
CA VAL A 344 10.10 -1.01 -8.97
C VAL A 344 9.38 -0.98 -10.32
N MET A 345 10.09 -1.30 -11.40
CA MET A 345 9.61 -1.02 -12.76
C MET A 345 8.28 -1.72 -13.11
N ASP A 346 8.08 -2.95 -12.66
CA ASP A 346 6.86 -3.72 -12.92
C ASP A 346 5.80 -3.56 -11.81
N GLY A 347 5.99 -2.63 -10.88
CA GLY A 347 5.15 -2.44 -9.71
C GLY A 347 5.30 -3.52 -8.65
N PHE A 348 5.99 -4.63 -8.92
CA PHE A 348 6.46 -5.58 -7.91
C PHE A 348 7.81 -6.19 -8.28
N GLU A 349 8.60 -6.61 -7.29
CA GLU A 349 9.90 -7.25 -7.50
C GLU A 349 10.17 -8.32 -6.44
N ARG A 350 10.81 -9.44 -6.83
CA ARG A 350 11.21 -10.51 -5.92
C ARG A 350 12.64 -10.30 -5.43
N PHE A 351 12.88 -10.63 -4.17
CA PHE A 351 14.18 -10.65 -3.53
C PHE A 351 14.34 -11.88 -2.63
N ALA A 352 15.57 -12.21 -2.25
CA ALA A 352 15.92 -13.33 -1.36
C ALA A 352 15.33 -14.66 -1.82
N SER A 353 15.48 -14.96 -3.11
CA SER A 353 14.92 -16.17 -3.73
C SER A 353 13.39 -16.28 -3.56
N GLY A 354 12.68 -15.14 -3.54
CA GLY A 354 11.24 -15.05 -3.39
C GLY A 354 10.71 -14.97 -1.96
N HIS A 355 11.59 -14.89 -0.94
CA HIS A 355 11.18 -14.70 0.46
C HIS A 355 10.86 -13.24 0.79
N LEU A 356 11.09 -12.30 -0.13
CA LEU A 356 10.64 -10.92 -0.02
C LEU A 356 10.04 -10.46 -1.35
N ILE A 357 8.91 -9.75 -1.29
CA ILE A 357 8.35 -9.01 -2.41
C ILE A 357 8.32 -7.52 -2.06
N THR A 358 8.90 -6.70 -2.94
CA THR A 358 8.67 -5.24 -2.96
C THR A 358 7.45 -4.97 -3.84
N LEU A 359 6.53 -4.10 -3.40
CA LEU A 359 5.29 -3.75 -4.06
C LEU A 359 5.12 -2.22 -4.13
N PHE A 360 4.72 -1.71 -5.29
CA PHE A 360 4.53 -0.29 -5.53
C PHE A 360 3.26 -0.08 -6.37
N SER A 361 2.31 0.72 -5.89
CA SER A 361 0.96 0.81 -6.49
C SER A 361 0.72 2.05 -7.35
N ALA A 362 1.64 3.03 -7.34
CA ALA A 362 1.57 4.23 -8.17
C ALA A 362 2.29 4.06 -9.52
N THR A 363 1.66 4.44 -10.63
CA THR A 363 2.24 4.34 -11.99
C THR A 363 3.05 5.58 -12.33
N ASN A 364 4.09 5.45 -13.16
CA ASN A 364 4.93 6.58 -13.59
C ASN A 364 5.26 7.55 -12.44
N TYR A 365 5.80 7.00 -11.36
CA TYR A 365 6.03 7.72 -10.11
C TYR A 365 6.77 9.05 -10.33
N CYS A 366 6.28 10.10 -9.68
CA CYS A 366 6.74 11.48 -9.84
C CYS A 366 6.80 11.98 -11.30
N GLY A 367 6.00 11.39 -12.21
CA GLY A 367 5.96 11.74 -13.64
C GLY A 367 7.16 11.24 -14.46
N THR A 368 8.16 10.63 -13.83
CA THR A 368 9.49 10.41 -14.44
C THR A 368 9.96 8.96 -14.41
N ALA A 369 9.45 8.13 -13.50
CA ALA A 369 9.95 6.77 -13.32
C ALA A 369 9.54 5.80 -14.44
N GLY A 370 8.37 6.00 -15.06
CA GLY A 370 7.82 5.12 -16.09
C GLY A 370 7.44 3.71 -15.62
N ASN A 371 7.37 3.48 -14.31
CA ASN A 371 7.01 2.18 -13.74
C ASN A 371 5.52 1.85 -13.86
N ALA A 372 5.18 0.56 -13.85
CA ALA A 372 3.83 0.09 -13.60
C ALA A 372 3.48 0.19 -12.10
N GLY A 373 2.18 0.18 -11.81
CA GLY A 373 1.64 0.07 -10.46
C GLY A 373 1.03 -1.31 -10.29
N ALA A 374 1.23 -1.95 -9.14
CA ALA A 374 0.72 -3.28 -8.87
C ALA A 374 0.05 -3.39 -7.50
N ILE A 375 -0.83 -4.39 -7.37
CA ILE A 375 -1.35 -4.90 -6.10
C ILE A 375 -1.13 -6.42 -6.04
N LEU A 376 -1.11 -6.98 -4.84
CA LEU A 376 -1.07 -8.43 -4.64
C LEU A 376 -2.42 -8.91 -4.12
N VAL A 377 -3.01 -9.91 -4.78
CA VAL A 377 -4.25 -10.54 -4.32
C VAL A 377 -3.91 -11.90 -3.75
N LEU A 378 -4.07 -12.08 -2.43
CA LEU A 378 -3.88 -13.35 -1.75
C LEU A 378 -5.21 -14.08 -1.62
N GLY A 379 -5.31 -15.25 -2.25
CA GLY A 379 -6.47 -16.13 -2.14
C GLY A 379 -6.50 -16.92 -0.82
N ARG A 380 -7.65 -17.54 -0.52
CA ARG A 380 -7.82 -18.45 0.65
C ARG A 380 -6.92 -19.68 0.61
N ASP A 381 -6.46 -20.05 -0.59
CA ASP A 381 -5.50 -21.13 -0.84
C ASP A 381 -4.04 -20.68 -0.69
N LEU A 382 -3.83 -19.45 -0.20
CA LEU A 382 -2.54 -18.76 -0.07
C LEU A 382 -1.77 -18.63 -1.39
N VAL A 383 -2.50 -18.63 -2.50
CA VAL A 383 -1.94 -18.26 -3.81
C VAL A 383 -1.99 -16.74 -3.94
N MET A 384 -0.83 -16.14 -4.12
CA MET A 384 -0.65 -14.71 -4.32
C MET A 384 -0.62 -14.41 -5.82
N VAL A 385 -1.42 -13.46 -6.29
CA VAL A 385 -1.52 -13.09 -7.71
C VAL A 385 -1.23 -11.61 -7.88
N PRO A 386 -0.15 -11.22 -8.57
CA PRO A 386 0.11 -9.82 -8.93
C PRO A 386 -0.90 -9.32 -9.96
N LYS A 387 -1.44 -8.12 -9.74
CA LYS A 387 -2.37 -7.41 -10.62
C LYS A 387 -1.81 -6.02 -10.93
N LEU A 388 -1.64 -5.67 -12.21
CA LEU A 388 -0.88 -4.49 -12.64
C LEU A 388 -1.69 -3.53 -13.53
N ILE A 389 -1.52 -2.25 -13.28
CA ILE A 389 -1.87 -1.16 -14.19
C ILE A 389 -0.61 -0.52 -14.76
N HIS A 390 -0.66 -0.10 -16.03
CA HIS A 390 0.42 0.66 -16.67
C HIS A 390 0.14 2.16 -16.65
N PRO A 391 1.16 3.01 -16.79
CA PRO A 391 0.95 4.44 -17.02
C PRO A 391 -0.05 4.70 -18.15
N LEU A 392 -0.92 5.68 -17.97
CA LEU A 392 -1.76 6.15 -19.07
C LEU A 392 -0.90 6.82 -20.14
N PRO A 393 -1.25 6.67 -21.42
CA PRO A 393 -0.59 7.45 -22.47
C PRO A 393 -0.79 8.95 -22.21
N PRO A 394 0.15 9.80 -22.67
CA PRO A 394 -0.02 11.25 -22.59
C PRO A 394 -1.35 11.68 -23.23
N SER A 395 -2.00 12.68 -22.63
CA SER A 395 -3.27 13.25 -23.08
C SER A 395 -3.19 13.85 -24.49
N GLU A 396 -2.01 14.30 -24.92
CA GLU A 396 -1.75 14.76 -26.29
C GLU A 396 -0.59 13.97 -26.96
N PRO A 397 -0.69 13.66 -28.27
CA PRO A 397 0.42 13.07 -29.00
C PRO A 397 1.60 14.06 -29.04
N ARG A 398 2.74 13.66 -28.46
CA ARG A 398 3.98 14.45 -28.49
C ARG A 398 4.41 14.70 -29.94
N THR A 399 4.17 15.90 -30.46
CA THR A 399 4.82 16.36 -31.70
C THR A 399 6.13 17.04 -31.31
N PRO A 400 7.30 16.58 -31.80
CA PRO A 400 8.55 17.31 -31.59
C PRO A 400 8.41 18.72 -32.13
N ASP A 401 8.90 19.71 -31.39
CA ASP A 401 9.06 21.05 -31.94
C ASP A 401 10.13 21.05 -33.05
N SER A 402 10.24 22.15 -33.80
CA SER A 402 11.22 22.28 -34.88
C SER A 402 12.70 22.27 -34.43
N GLN A 403 12.97 22.22 -33.12
CA GLN A 403 14.32 22.18 -32.54
C GLN A 403 14.65 20.84 -31.86
N GLY A 404 13.70 19.90 -31.82
CA GLY A 404 13.88 18.60 -31.15
C GLY A 404 13.75 18.67 -29.63
N ASN A 405 13.24 19.77 -29.08
CA ASN A 405 12.86 19.88 -27.69
C ASN A 405 11.48 19.25 -27.50
N ILE A 406 11.35 18.49 -26.42
CA ILE A 406 10.07 17.93 -25.98
C ILE A 406 9.55 18.91 -24.94
N ASP A 407 8.66 19.81 -25.36
CA ASP A 407 7.97 20.70 -24.43
C ASP A 407 7.03 19.84 -23.57
N ASP A 408 7.25 19.85 -22.25
CA ASP A 408 6.42 19.14 -21.26
C ASP A 408 5.14 19.93 -20.93
N GLU A 409 4.50 20.52 -21.94
CA GLU A 409 3.31 21.37 -21.78
C GLU A 409 2.02 20.57 -21.49
N GLY A 410 2.13 19.24 -21.37
CA GLY A 410 1.00 18.35 -21.06
C GLY A 410 0.74 18.15 -19.57
N ALA A 411 1.63 18.63 -18.68
CA ALA A 411 1.33 18.73 -17.26
C ALA A 411 0.30 19.85 -17.08
N ASN A 412 -0.87 19.51 -16.55
CA ASN A 412 -1.88 20.49 -16.16
C ASN A 412 -1.17 21.59 -15.37
N MET A 413 -1.22 22.87 -15.81
CA MET A 413 -0.47 23.98 -15.16
C MET A 413 -0.66 24.02 -13.63
N ASN A 414 -1.79 23.48 -13.15
CA ASN A 414 -2.14 23.33 -11.75
C ASN A 414 -1.25 22.37 -10.93
N ASP A 415 -0.44 21.52 -11.55
CA ASP A 415 0.44 20.55 -10.89
C ASP A 415 1.94 20.93 -10.94
N ALA A 416 2.26 22.08 -11.55
CA ALA A 416 3.64 22.54 -11.75
C ALA A 416 4.44 22.68 -10.44
N TRP A 417 3.79 23.01 -9.32
CA TRP A 417 4.44 23.12 -8.02
C TRP A 417 4.91 21.74 -7.49
N MET A 418 4.12 20.67 -7.69
CA MET A 418 4.53 19.31 -7.31
C MET A 418 5.68 18.83 -8.19
N GLN A 419 5.64 19.14 -9.49
CA GLN A 419 6.73 18.83 -10.40
C GLN A 419 8.03 19.52 -9.96
N SER A 420 7.97 20.82 -9.62
CA SER A 420 9.12 21.56 -9.08
C SER A 420 9.69 20.93 -7.80
N ILE A 421 8.85 20.51 -6.85
CA ILE A 421 9.31 19.80 -5.64
C ILE A 421 10.00 18.48 -6.00
N ASN A 422 9.42 17.72 -6.92
CA ASN A 422 9.97 16.44 -7.36
C ASN A 422 11.29 16.62 -8.15
N GLU A 423 11.49 17.73 -8.85
CA GLU A 423 12.75 18.07 -9.51
C GLU A 423 13.83 18.48 -8.51
N GLU A 424 13.48 19.33 -7.54
CA GLU A 424 14.41 19.76 -6.48
C GLU A 424 14.80 18.60 -5.55
N ARG A 425 13.87 17.65 -5.36
CA ARG A 425 14.01 16.55 -4.41
C ARG A 425 13.60 15.24 -5.07
N PRO A 426 14.38 14.69 -6.01
CA PRO A 426 13.97 13.52 -6.78
C PRO A 426 13.69 12.30 -5.90
N PRO A 427 12.78 11.41 -6.32
CA PRO A 427 12.59 10.14 -5.63
C PRO A 427 13.87 9.29 -5.70
N THR A 428 14.00 8.34 -4.78
CA THR A 428 15.07 7.35 -4.86
C THR A 428 14.91 6.55 -6.16
N PRO A 429 15.95 6.44 -7.01
CA PRO A 429 15.88 5.69 -8.25
C PRO A 429 15.47 4.23 -8.02
N PRO A 430 14.78 3.60 -9.00
CA PRO A 430 14.53 2.17 -8.95
C PRO A 430 15.83 1.38 -8.78
N ARG A 431 15.74 0.28 -8.02
CA ARG A 431 16.88 -0.59 -7.70
C ARG A 431 17.66 -0.97 -8.96
N GLY A 432 18.98 -0.78 -8.93
CA GLY A 432 19.87 -1.10 -10.06
C GLY A 432 20.09 0.03 -11.08
N ARG A 433 19.38 1.17 -10.99
CA ARG A 433 19.73 2.38 -11.76
C ARG A 433 20.77 3.23 -11.01
N PRO A 434 21.74 3.84 -11.71
CA PRO A 434 22.74 4.70 -11.07
C PRO A 434 22.08 5.93 -10.42
N HIS A 435 22.50 6.25 -9.20
CA HIS A 435 22.16 7.52 -8.56
C HIS A 435 22.85 8.67 -9.30
N LEU A 436 22.08 9.67 -9.74
CA LEU A 436 22.67 10.92 -10.20
C LEU A 436 23.21 11.70 -8.98
N PRO A 437 24.40 12.33 -9.09
CA PRO A 437 24.93 13.16 -8.01
C PRO A 437 23.96 14.33 -7.76
N GLY A 438 23.38 14.38 -6.56
CA GLY A 438 22.30 15.30 -6.17
C GLY A 438 21.02 14.63 -5.68
N SER A 439 20.95 13.30 -5.58
CA SER A 439 19.75 12.60 -5.09
C SER A 439 19.48 12.85 -3.59
N SER A 440 18.62 13.83 -3.36
CA SER A 440 17.64 14.04 -2.28
C SER A 440 18.04 14.11 -0.81
N LEU A 441 19.22 13.68 -0.34
CA LEU A 441 19.40 13.47 1.12
C LEU A 441 20.71 14.00 1.73
N GLU A 442 21.34 15.03 1.12
CA GLU A 442 22.39 15.84 1.80
C GLU A 442 21.86 16.74 2.94
N TYR A 443 20.55 16.68 3.24
CA TYR A 443 19.88 17.54 4.23
C TYR A 443 19.45 16.84 5.53
N PHE A 444 19.91 15.60 5.78
CA PHE A 444 19.70 14.87 7.04
C PHE A 444 20.96 14.83 7.90
#